data_AF-A0A5R8PF58-F1
#
_entry.id   AF-A0A5R8PF58-F1
#
_cell.length_a   1.000
_cell.length_b   1.000
_cell.length_c   1.000
_cell.angle_alpha   90.00
_cell.angle_beta   90.00
_cell.angle_gamma   90.00
#
_symmetry.space_group_name_H-M   'P 1'
#
loop_
_entity.id
_entity.type
_entity.pdbx_description
1 polymer ?
#
loop_
_entity_poly.entity_id
_entity_poly.type
_entity_poly.pdbx_seq_one_letter_code
_entity_poly.pdbx_strand_id
1 'polypeptide(L)'
;MTTARTDLLDRDDLAAPRITTIPARSTTRPPCADTPDNWDLDAGTPEAWRTAVNTCSGCPVLAQCRQLAEMLIARGDYPRSMIWAGTAYDASGHVVDDLDKHRVAALDNKRPMRIIRNGPRPSRIESATGAPRRHLVLGRPLRPIGTGAH
;
A
#
# COMPACT_ATOMS: atom_id res chain seq x y z
N MET A 1 79.91 -34.09 -16.43
CA MET A 1 79.74 -32.65 -16.15
C MET A 1 78.26 -32.32 -16.41
N THR A 2 77.45 -32.19 -15.36
CA THR A 2 77.01 -30.89 -14.75
C THR A 2 75.85 -30.31 -15.58
N THR A 3 74.60 -30.09 -15.15
CA THR A 3 73.91 -30.07 -13.83
C THR A 3 72.40 -30.07 -14.08
N ALA A 4 71.64 -30.59 -13.10
CA ALA A 4 70.19 -30.42 -13.00
C ALA A 4 69.78 -28.97 -12.71
N ARG A 5 68.57 -28.56 -13.13
CA ARG A 5 67.71 -27.70 -12.31
C ARG A 5 66.24 -27.71 -12.74
N THR A 6 65.43 -27.93 -11.70
CA THR A 6 63.99 -27.81 -11.48
C THR A 6 63.43 -26.40 -11.74
N ASP A 7 62.09 -26.34 -11.76
CA ASP A 7 61.17 -25.22 -11.45
C ASP A 7 60.24 -24.89 -12.64
N LEU A 8 58.94 -24.63 -12.50
CA LEU A 8 57.96 -24.77 -11.41
C LEU A 8 56.61 -24.52 -12.11
N LEU A 9 55.57 -25.24 -11.69
CA LEU A 9 54.19 -25.01 -12.10
C LEU A 9 53.75 -23.59 -11.70
N ASP A 10 53.34 -22.77 -12.66
CA ASP A 10 52.53 -21.57 -12.35
C ASP A 10 51.06 -22.00 -12.28
N ARG A 11 50.64 -22.21 -11.03
CA ARG A 11 49.26 -22.23 -10.56
C ARG A 11 48.95 -20.81 -10.09
N ASP A 12 47.86 -20.23 -10.58
CA ASP A 12 46.92 -19.31 -9.91
C ASP A 12 46.15 -18.57 -11.03
N ASP A 13 44.86 -18.27 -10.99
CA ASP A 13 43.82 -18.41 -10.00
C ASP A 13 42.52 -18.24 -10.81
N LEU A 14 41.95 -19.33 -11.33
CA LEU A 14 40.57 -19.32 -11.81
C LEU A 14 39.70 -19.63 -10.58
N ALA A 15 39.56 -18.63 -9.72
CA ALA A 15 38.55 -18.62 -8.67
C ALA A 15 37.17 -18.81 -9.33
N ALA A 16 36.72 -20.06 -9.33
CA ALA A 16 35.36 -20.42 -9.66
C ALA A 16 34.41 -19.56 -8.79
N PRO A 17 33.34 -18.97 -9.37
CA PRO A 17 32.37 -18.25 -8.58
C PRO A 17 31.81 -19.22 -7.54
N ARG A 18 32.02 -18.89 -6.26
CA ARG A 18 31.42 -19.58 -5.13
C ARG A 18 29.92 -19.62 -5.37
N ILE A 19 29.42 -20.80 -5.75
CA ILE A 19 28.00 -21.09 -5.84
C ILE A 19 27.45 -20.73 -4.47
N THR A 20 26.76 -19.60 -4.41
CA THR A 20 26.12 -19.12 -3.20
C THR A 20 25.09 -20.15 -2.84
N THR A 21 25.35 -20.87 -1.75
CA THR A 21 24.45 -21.84 -1.16
C THR A 21 23.07 -21.23 -1.10
N ILE A 22 22.13 -21.79 -1.87
CA ILE A 22 20.73 -21.40 -1.80
C ILE A 22 20.32 -21.62 -0.34
N PRO A 23 19.90 -20.58 0.40
CA PRO A 23 19.61 -20.72 1.82
C PRO A 23 18.54 -21.79 2.00
N ALA A 24 18.81 -22.72 2.92
CA ALA A 24 17.90 -23.80 3.24
C ALA A 24 16.49 -23.23 3.46
N ARG A 25 15.51 -23.81 2.75
CA ARG A 25 14.10 -23.46 2.89
C ARG A 25 13.72 -23.59 4.36
N SER A 26 13.49 -22.46 5.03
CA SER A 26 12.98 -22.47 6.40
C SER A 26 11.62 -23.17 6.37
N THR A 27 11.50 -24.29 7.06
CA THR A 27 10.25 -25.04 7.22
C THR A 27 9.24 -24.30 8.09
N THR A 28 9.65 -23.23 8.77
CA THR A 28 8.78 -22.35 9.55
C THR A 28 8.01 -21.42 8.63
N ARG A 29 6.68 -21.49 8.70
CA ARG A 29 5.78 -20.54 8.05
C ARG A 29 6.11 -19.12 8.56
N PRO A 30 6.34 -18.14 7.67
CA PRO A 30 6.66 -16.79 8.11
C PRO A 30 5.42 -16.13 8.74
N PRO A 31 5.59 -15.26 9.76
CA PRO A 31 4.48 -14.65 10.49
C PRO A 31 3.57 -13.81 9.59
N CYS A 32 4.10 -13.27 8.50
CA CYS A 32 3.31 -12.52 7.52
C CYS A 32 2.28 -13.37 6.76
N ALA A 33 2.46 -14.69 6.71
CA ALA A 33 1.50 -15.57 6.06
C ALA A 33 0.26 -15.85 6.92
N ASP A 34 0.34 -15.68 8.25
CA ASP A 34 -0.76 -15.99 9.17
C ASP A 34 -1.87 -14.92 9.14
N THR A 35 -1.49 -13.65 8.99
CA THR A 35 -2.41 -12.50 9.07
C THR A 35 -2.12 -11.49 7.97
N PRO A 36 -2.41 -11.79 6.69
CA PRO A 36 -2.02 -10.94 5.55
C PRO A 36 -2.57 -9.51 5.65
N ASP A 37 -3.77 -9.32 6.19
CA ASP A 37 -4.42 -7.99 6.32
C ASP A 37 -3.60 -7.01 7.17
N ASN A 38 -2.82 -7.50 8.15
CA ASN A 38 -1.97 -6.65 8.98
C ASN A 38 -0.76 -6.06 8.21
N TRP A 39 -0.46 -6.62 7.04
CA TRP A 39 0.63 -6.22 6.17
C TRP A 39 0.14 -5.39 4.98
N ASP A 40 -1.17 -5.22 4.84
CA ASP A 40 -1.81 -4.46 3.77
C ASP A 40 -2.06 -3.01 4.22
N LEU A 41 -1.59 -2.04 3.44
CA LEU A 41 -1.77 -0.61 3.73
C LEU A 41 -3.17 -0.10 3.35
N ASP A 42 -3.95 -0.86 2.59
CA ASP A 42 -5.34 -0.53 2.24
C ASP A 42 -6.33 -1.08 3.29
N ALA A 43 -5.97 -2.16 4.00
CA ALA A 43 -6.85 -2.83 4.98
C ALA A 43 -6.47 -2.59 6.45
N GLY A 44 -5.18 -2.38 6.74
CA GLY A 44 -4.68 -2.31 8.12
C GLY A 44 -4.88 -0.96 8.82
N THR A 45 -4.49 -0.90 10.08
CA THR A 45 -4.45 0.33 10.89
C THR A 45 -3.00 0.71 11.20
N PRO A 46 -2.70 1.98 11.57
CA PRO A 46 -1.34 2.39 11.91
C PRO A 46 -0.69 1.56 13.02
N GLU A 47 -1.46 1.09 13.99
CA GLU A 47 -0.97 0.20 15.04
C GLU A 47 -0.61 -1.18 14.50
N ALA A 48 -1.48 -1.78 13.67
CA ALA A 48 -1.22 -3.06 13.02
C ALA A 48 0.04 -2.99 12.13
N TRP A 49 0.22 -1.90 11.39
CA TRP A 49 1.39 -1.71 10.53
C TRP A 49 2.70 -1.60 11.31
N ARG A 50 2.71 -0.85 12.42
CA ARG A 50 3.88 -0.78 13.31
C ARG A 50 4.23 -2.17 13.87
N THR A 51 3.22 -2.91 14.29
CA THR A 51 3.38 -4.30 14.76
C THR A 51 3.90 -5.21 13.64
N ALA A 52 3.41 -5.08 12.42
CA ALA A 52 3.88 -5.84 11.27
C ALA A 52 5.35 -5.55 10.93
N VAL A 53 5.76 -4.27 10.85
CA VAL A 53 7.16 -3.88 10.63
C VAL A 53 8.08 -4.46 11.71
N ASN A 54 7.69 -4.33 12.98
CA ASN A 54 8.44 -4.89 14.10
C ASN A 54 8.54 -6.42 14.02
N THR A 55 7.43 -7.09 13.69
CA THR A 55 7.38 -8.55 13.50
C THR A 55 8.30 -8.98 12.36
N CYS A 56 8.39 -8.19 11.29
CA CYS A 56 9.25 -8.49 10.15
C CYS A 56 10.73 -8.47 10.53
N SER A 57 11.15 -7.60 11.46
CA SER A 57 12.54 -7.48 11.89
C SER A 57 13.11 -8.77 12.51
N GLY A 58 12.25 -9.58 13.16
CA GLY A 58 12.60 -10.88 13.74
C GLY A 58 12.35 -12.08 12.82
N CYS A 59 11.92 -11.85 11.58
CA CYS A 59 11.54 -12.92 10.66
C CYS A 59 12.78 -13.69 10.13
N PRO A 60 12.82 -15.03 10.22
CA PRO A 60 13.98 -15.82 9.79
C PRO A 60 14.28 -15.73 8.29
N VAL A 61 13.29 -15.32 7.47
CA VAL A 61 13.44 -15.15 6.01
C VAL A 61 13.58 -13.70 5.58
N LEU A 62 13.78 -12.75 6.51
CA LEU A 62 13.85 -11.32 6.20
C LEU A 62 14.88 -10.99 5.10
N ALA A 63 16.07 -11.60 5.15
CA ALA A 63 17.12 -11.37 4.16
C ALA A 63 16.69 -11.79 2.74
N GLN A 64 15.98 -12.91 2.62
CA GLN A 64 15.45 -13.39 1.33
C GLN A 64 14.35 -12.47 0.82
N CYS A 65 13.46 -12.00 1.70
CA CYS A 65 12.43 -11.03 1.34
C CYS A 65 13.03 -9.71 0.83
N ARG A 66 14.14 -9.23 1.42
CA ARG A 66 14.86 -8.03 0.96
C ARG A 66 15.44 -8.20 -0.44
N GLN A 67 16.15 -9.32 -0.68
CA GLN A 67 16.69 -9.63 -2.01
C GLN A 67 15.59 -9.71 -3.07
N LEU A 68 14.45 -10.33 -2.74
CA LEU A 68 13.29 -10.37 -3.63
C LEU A 68 12.75 -8.96 -3.92
N ALA A 69 12.64 -8.09 -2.90
CA ALA A 69 12.20 -6.71 -3.08
C ALA A 69 13.15 -5.92 -3.99
N GLU A 70 14.46 -6.06 -3.79
CA GLU A 70 15.48 -5.41 -4.63
C GLU A 70 15.40 -5.87 -6.09
N MET A 71 15.21 -7.17 -6.32
CA MET A 71 15.04 -7.71 -7.68
C MET A 71 13.77 -7.20 -8.36
N LEU A 72 12.67 -7.06 -7.60
CA LEU A 72 11.42 -6.50 -8.07
C LEU A 72 11.57 -5.02 -8.44
N ILE A 73 12.17 -4.23 -7.55
CA ILE A 73 12.48 -2.81 -7.75
C ILE A 73 13.36 -2.61 -8.99
N ALA A 74 14.40 -3.43 -9.17
CA ALA A 74 15.30 -3.34 -10.33
C ALA A 74 14.60 -3.58 -11.68
N ARG A 75 13.46 -4.30 -11.67
CA ARG A 75 12.64 -4.56 -12.86
C ARG A 75 11.52 -3.54 -13.07
N GLY A 76 11.29 -2.66 -12.10
CA GLY A 76 10.16 -1.72 -12.08
C GLY A 76 8.87 -2.29 -11.50
N ASP A 77 8.91 -3.51 -10.95
CA ASP A 77 7.76 -4.21 -10.36
C ASP A 77 7.67 -3.96 -8.84
N TYR A 78 7.54 -2.69 -8.45
CA TYR A 78 7.53 -2.31 -7.03
C TYR A 78 6.40 -3.00 -6.24
N PRO A 79 6.67 -3.47 -5.01
CA PRO A 79 5.59 -3.82 -4.07
C PRO A 79 4.69 -2.60 -3.87
N ARG A 80 3.37 -2.79 -3.87
CA ARG A 80 2.39 -1.71 -3.79
C ARG A 80 1.36 -1.99 -2.72
N SER A 81 0.97 -0.94 -1.99
CA SER A 81 -0.02 -0.97 -0.92
C SER A 81 0.26 -2.01 0.17
N MET A 82 1.52 -2.28 0.50
CA MET A 82 1.84 -3.31 1.47
C MET A 82 3.17 -3.11 2.19
N ILE A 83 3.33 -3.81 3.30
CA ILE A 83 4.57 -3.93 4.05
C ILE A 83 5.30 -5.16 3.55
N TRP A 84 6.47 -4.96 2.94
CA TRP A 84 7.32 -6.03 2.44
C TRP A 84 8.73 -5.90 3.02
N ALA A 85 9.27 -7.01 3.56
CA ALA A 85 10.59 -7.05 4.18
C ALA A 85 10.83 -5.95 5.25
N GLY A 86 9.78 -5.59 5.99
CA GLY A 86 9.81 -4.57 7.04
C GLY A 86 9.76 -3.14 6.52
N THR A 87 9.53 -2.94 5.23
CA THR A 87 9.39 -1.63 4.59
C THR A 87 7.97 -1.47 4.08
N ALA A 88 7.33 -0.35 4.38
CA ALA A 88 5.99 -0.03 3.91
C ALA A 88 6.06 0.66 2.55
N TYR A 89 5.24 0.20 1.60
CA TYR A 89 5.14 0.74 0.25
C TYR A 89 3.73 1.23 -0.04
N ASP A 90 3.58 2.47 -0.48
CA ASP A 90 2.29 3.04 -0.86
C ASP A 90 1.73 2.43 -2.15
N ALA A 91 0.55 2.90 -2.59
CA ALA A 91 -0.10 2.43 -3.81
C ALA A 91 0.72 2.70 -5.10
N SER A 92 1.68 3.62 -5.06
CA SER A 92 2.59 3.93 -6.17
C SER A 92 3.89 3.14 -6.10
N GLY A 93 4.16 2.44 -4.99
CA GLY A 93 5.39 1.69 -4.75
C GLY A 93 6.50 2.53 -4.13
N HIS A 94 6.18 3.71 -3.61
CA HIS A 94 7.13 4.53 -2.85
C HIS A 94 7.18 4.08 -1.39
N VAL A 95 8.37 4.19 -0.79
CA VAL A 95 8.55 3.90 0.64
C VAL A 95 7.80 4.94 1.48
N VAL A 96 7.07 4.46 2.47
CA VAL A 96 6.35 5.29 3.45
C VAL A 96 7.23 5.46 4.68
N ASP A 97 7.80 6.66 4.87
CA ASP A 97 8.67 6.95 6.03
C ASP A 97 7.89 7.09 7.35
N ASP A 98 6.65 7.59 7.29
CA ASP A 98 5.80 7.85 8.45
C ASP A 98 4.45 7.14 8.29
N LEU A 99 4.35 5.94 8.88
CA LEU A 99 3.15 5.11 8.88
C LEU A 99 1.96 5.77 9.59
N ASP A 100 2.21 6.65 10.57
CA ASP A 100 1.13 7.31 11.34
C ASP A 100 0.45 8.40 10.51
N LYS A 101 1.21 9.04 9.61
CA LYS A 101 0.69 10.03 8.67
C LYS A 101 0.18 9.41 7.38
N HIS A 102 0.46 8.13 7.13
CA HIS A 102 -0.05 7.44 5.96
C HIS A 102 -1.57 7.37 6.05
N ARG A 103 -2.23 8.28 5.34
CA ARG A 103 -3.66 8.20 5.15
C ARG A 103 -3.88 7.07 4.18
N VAL A 104 -4.54 6.00 4.62
CA VAL A 104 -5.24 5.11 3.68
C VAL A 104 -6.07 6.06 2.85
N ALA A 105 -5.64 6.32 1.62
CA ALA A 105 -6.45 7.08 0.71
C ALA A 105 -7.69 6.22 0.63
N ALA A 106 -8.77 6.64 1.30
CA ALA A 106 -10.05 6.04 1.12
C ALA A 106 -10.22 6.06 -0.39
N LEU A 107 -10.01 4.90 -1.03
CA LEU A 107 -10.28 4.69 -2.44
C LEU A 107 -11.66 5.26 -2.56
N ASP A 108 -11.70 6.40 -3.23
CA ASP A 108 -12.78 7.36 -3.13
C ASP A 108 -13.98 6.78 -3.87
N ASN A 109 -14.58 5.76 -3.27
CA ASN A 109 -15.85 5.16 -3.60
C ASN A 109 -16.99 6.16 -3.31
N LYS A 110 -16.64 7.40 -2.93
CA LYS A 110 -17.53 8.52 -2.76
C LYS A 110 -16.90 9.78 -3.34
N ARG A 111 -16.49 9.76 -4.62
CA ARG A 111 -16.59 11.01 -5.40
C ARG A 111 -18.00 11.53 -5.14
N PRO A 112 -18.20 12.66 -4.45
CA PRO A 112 -19.54 13.14 -4.21
C PRO A 112 -20.15 13.35 -5.59
N MET A 113 -21.29 12.71 -5.87
CA MET A 113 -21.99 12.86 -7.14
C MET A 113 -22.08 14.36 -7.46
N ARG A 114 -21.31 14.83 -8.44
CA ARG A 114 -21.42 16.21 -8.90
C ARG A 114 -22.66 16.24 -9.78
N ILE A 115 -23.71 16.92 -9.31
CA ILE A 115 -24.83 17.27 -10.17
C ILE A 115 -24.30 18.27 -11.20
N ILE A 116 -23.96 17.80 -12.40
CA ILE A 116 -23.63 18.67 -13.52
C ILE A 116 -24.95 19.23 -14.05
N ARG A 117 -25.18 20.53 -13.85
CA ARG A 117 -26.30 21.24 -14.47
C ARG A 117 -25.87 21.64 -15.88
N ASN A 118 -26.29 20.88 -16.89
CA ASN A 118 -26.03 21.17 -18.31
C ASN A 118 -26.96 22.27 -18.89
N GLY A 119 -27.83 22.86 -18.07
CA GLY A 119 -28.74 23.94 -18.48
C GLY A 119 -28.17 25.33 -18.20
N PRO A 120 -28.72 26.38 -18.83
CA PRO A 120 -28.36 27.76 -18.51
C PRO A 120 -28.52 28.00 -17.01
N ARG A 121 -27.53 28.66 -16.40
CA ARG A 121 -27.57 29.06 -14.99
C ARG A 121 -28.89 29.81 -14.77
N PRO A 122 -29.77 29.39 -13.84
CA PRO A 122 -31.01 30.10 -13.60
C PRO A 122 -30.63 31.54 -13.24
N SER A 123 -31.00 32.46 -14.14
CA SER A 123 -30.86 33.88 -13.90
C SER A 123 -31.69 34.20 -12.67
N ARG A 124 -31.10 34.93 -11.72
CA ARG A 124 -31.79 35.50 -10.57
C ARG A 124 -32.80 36.53 -11.09
N ILE A 125 -33.91 36.05 -11.63
CA ILE A 125 -35.05 36.87 -12.02
C ILE A 125 -36.11 36.56 -10.97
N GLU A 126 -36.64 37.64 -10.40
CA GLU A 126 -37.65 37.66 -9.37
C GLU A 126 -37.26 36.97 -8.05
N SER A 127 -36.94 37.80 -7.05
CA SER A 127 -37.24 37.43 -5.66
C SER A 127 -38.71 37.03 -5.63
N ALA A 128 -39.01 35.73 -5.52
CA ALA A 128 -40.37 35.23 -5.46
C ALA A 128 -41.13 35.97 -4.35
N THR A 129 -41.98 36.91 -4.75
CA THR A 129 -42.89 37.60 -3.86
C THR A 129 -43.82 36.55 -3.28
N GLY A 130 -43.65 36.25 -1.99
CA GLY A 130 -44.56 35.39 -1.24
C GLY A 130 -44.16 33.92 -1.10
N ALA A 131 -42.89 33.59 -0.87
CA ALA A 131 -42.58 32.28 -0.29
C ALA A 131 -43.06 32.27 1.19
N PRO A 132 -44.00 31.39 1.59
CA PRO A 132 -44.43 31.31 2.99
C PRO A 132 -43.22 30.95 3.85
N ARG A 133 -42.92 31.80 4.85
CA ARG A 133 -41.87 31.56 5.83
C ARG A 133 -42.22 30.35 6.68
N ARG A 134 -41.88 29.16 6.21
CA ARG A 134 -42.01 27.92 6.99
C ARG A 134 -40.87 27.87 8.00
N HIS A 135 -41.14 28.22 9.25
CA HIS A 135 -40.21 27.97 10.34
C HIS A 135 -40.15 26.45 10.56
N LEU A 136 -39.02 25.84 10.18
CA LEU A 136 -38.75 24.44 10.48
C LEU A 136 -38.36 24.35 11.96
N VAL A 137 -39.35 24.12 12.82
CA VAL A 137 -39.10 23.80 14.23
C VAL A 137 -38.71 22.32 14.28
N LEU A 138 -37.40 22.05 14.41
CA LEU A 138 -36.88 20.70 14.59
C LEU A 138 -37.54 20.07 15.83
N GLY A 139 -38.30 18.99 15.63
CA GLY A 139 -38.99 18.27 16.72
C GLY A 139 -40.48 18.00 16.51
N ARG A 140 -41.10 18.47 15.42
CA ARG A 140 -42.47 18.06 15.05
C ARG A 140 -42.49 17.36 13.69
N PRO A 141 -43.14 16.18 13.57
CA PRO A 141 -43.27 15.49 12.30
C PRO A 141 -44.09 16.33 11.33
N LEU A 142 -43.58 16.50 10.10
CA LEU A 142 -44.28 17.19 9.03
C LEU A 142 -45.48 16.34 8.59
N ARG A 143 -46.68 16.95 8.57
CA ARG A 143 -47.87 16.24 8.08
C ARG A 143 -47.77 16.04 6.57
N PRO A 144 -48.11 14.84 6.07
CA PRO A 144 -48.14 14.58 4.64
C PRO A 144 -49.22 15.47 4.01
N ILE A 145 -48.82 16.28 3.03
CA ILE A 145 -49.76 16.96 2.14
C ILE A 145 -50.13 15.92 1.10
N GLY A 146 -51.36 15.39 1.18
CA GLY A 146 -51.87 14.44 0.21
C GLY A 146 -51.81 15.03 -1.19
N THR A 147 -50.97 14.45 -2.04
CA THR A 147 -51.08 14.61 -3.49
C THR A 147 -52.32 13.84 -3.93
N GLY A 148 -53.46 14.51 -3.94
CA GLY A 148 -54.65 14.04 -4.66
C GLY A 148 -54.36 14.07 -6.16
N ALA A 149 -54.40 12.91 -6.79
CA ALA A 149 -54.47 12.77 -8.24
C ALA A 149 -55.65 11.83 -8.56
N HIS A 150 -56.59 12.42 -9.31
CA HIS A 150 -57.76 11.86 -9.99
C HIS A 150 -59.00 11.49 -9.16
#